data_AF-A0A6A4JSK8-F1
#
_entry.id   AF-A0A6A4JSK8-F1
#
_cell.length_a   1.000
_cell.length_b   1.000
_cell.length_c   1.000
_cell.angle_alpha   90.00
_cell.angle_beta   90.00
_cell.angle_gamma   90.00
#
_symmetry.space_group_name_H-M   'P 1'
#
loop_
_entity.id
_entity.type
_entity.pdbx_description
1 polymer ?
#
loop_
_entity_poly.entity_id
_entity_poly.type
_entity_poly.pdbx_seq_one_letter_code
_entity_poly.pdbx_strand_id
1 'polypeptide(L)'
;MLFWWVVGSLISLGRAQICKNVGATCASCSTLSMCTSVNSTAIVVACSRPTPYCHAGSCSAFPGSKECSKNFTSFACPDQDGTYPDGLSCNKYHICLNGTAYNYTCAVNNSVYSPGTSSCVRQTSLRGCHKPICRNSVTFAVYPGDHTLFFLCTNLKPTLVLRCAKGFRFDQGLERCVINCVEEGRVVDPMGEQKTFIECDFLRLQFPLSKECEKERVV
;
A
#
# COMPACT_ATOMS: atom_id res chain seq x y z
N MET A 1 51.39 -35.08 -14.80
CA MET A 1 49.96 -35.29 -15.07
C MET A 1 49.18 -34.85 -13.84
N LEU A 2 48.70 -33.60 -13.83
CA LEU A 2 47.97 -32.99 -12.71
C LEU A 2 46.46 -33.09 -13.02
N PHE A 3 45.73 -33.89 -12.25
CA PHE A 3 44.27 -33.97 -12.32
C PHE A 3 43.66 -32.82 -11.50
N TRP A 4 43.03 -31.87 -12.17
CA TRP A 4 42.23 -30.83 -11.55
C TRP A 4 40.86 -31.39 -11.15
N TRP A 5 40.55 -31.33 -9.86
CA TRP A 5 39.20 -31.50 -9.32
C TRP A 5 38.41 -30.20 -9.48
N VAL A 6 37.44 -30.18 -10.40
CA VAL A 6 36.42 -29.12 -10.44
C VAL A 6 35.28 -29.55 -9.52
N VAL A 7 35.27 -29.02 -8.30
CA VAL A 7 34.15 -29.20 -7.37
C VAL A 7 33.01 -28.32 -7.87
N GLY A 8 31.97 -28.98 -8.41
CA GLY A 8 30.78 -28.34 -8.93
C GLY A 8 30.08 -27.47 -7.88
N SER A 9 29.81 -26.23 -8.25
CA SER A 9 28.99 -25.31 -7.48
C SER A 9 27.57 -25.87 -7.33
N LEU A 10 27.19 -26.16 -6.10
CA LEU A 10 25.81 -26.48 -5.71
C LEU A 10 24.96 -25.21 -5.85
N ILE A 11 24.44 -24.99 -7.06
CA ILE A 11 23.31 -24.08 -7.26
C ILE A 11 22.11 -24.77 -6.60
N SER A 12 21.56 -24.17 -5.55
CA SER A 12 20.34 -24.64 -4.89
C SER A 12 19.15 -24.52 -5.84
N LEU A 13 18.98 -25.50 -6.74
CA LEU A 13 17.73 -25.68 -7.47
C LEU A 13 16.64 -25.99 -6.44
N GLY A 14 15.71 -25.04 -6.25
CA GLY A 14 14.50 -25.25 -5.48
C GLY A 14 13.78 -26.51 -5.96
N ARG A 15 13.55 -27.44 -5.04
CA ARG A 15 12.96 -28.75 -5.33
C ARG A 15 11.54 -28.54 -5.90
N ALA A 16 11.29 -28.98 -7.13
CA ALA A 16 9.96 -28.92 -7.72
C ALA A 16 8.97 -29.72 -6.86
N GLN A 17 7.92 -29.05 -6.36
CA GLN A 17 6.89 -29.68 -5.53
C GLN A 17 5.90 -30.45 -6.42
N ILE A 18 5.81 -31.76 -6.19
CA ILE A 18 4.90 -32.66 -6.93
C ILE A 18 3.54 -32.69 -6.25
N CYS A 19 2.49 -32.49 -7.03
CA CYS A 19 1.10 -32.45 -6.59
C CYS A 19 0.58 -33.83 -6.18
N LYS A 20 0.13 -33.95 -4.94
CA LYS A 20 -0.52 -35.18 -4.42
C LYS A 20 -2.04 -35.15 -4.52
N ASN A 21 -2.63 -33.96 -4.57
CA ASN A 21 -4.06 -33.72 -4.68
C ASN A 21 -4.28 -32.49 -5.58
N VAL A 22 -5.48 -32.39 -6.18
CA VAL A 22 -5.91 -31.20 -6.91
C VAL A 22 -6.35 -30.12 -5.91
N GLY A 23 -5.94 -28.88 -6.13
CA GLY A 23 -6.27 -27.75 -5.27
C GLY A 23 -5.13 -26.74 -5.11
N ALA A 24 -5.39 -25.67 -4.36
CA ALA A 24 -4.40 -24.66 -4.02
C ALA A 24 -3.96 -24.81 -2.55
N THR A 25 -2.65 -24.76 -2.32
CA THR A 25 -2.04 -24.81 -0.99
C THR A 25 -1.01 -23.68 -0.86
N CYS A 26 -0.59 -23.34 0.36
CA CYS A 26 0.46 -22.34 0.55
C CYS A 26 1.84 -22.99 0.41
N ALA A 27 2.63 -22.58 -0.59
CA ALA A 27 4.04 -22.96 -0.70
C ALA A 27 4.93 -22.15 0.24
N SER A 28 4.58 -20.88 0.46
CA SER A 28 5.25 -19.99 1.42
C SER A 28 4.26 -18.95 1.95
N CYS A 29 4.73 -18.06 2.83
CA CYS A 29 3.91 -16.96 3.34
C CYS A 29 3.40 -16.00 2.25
N SER A 30 4.00 -15.98 1.07
CA SER A 30 3.63 -15.09 -0.05
C SER A 30 3.47 -15.82 -1.38
N THR A 31 3.41 -17.15 -1.39
CA THR A 31 3.23 -17.92 -2.63
C THR A 31 2.22 -19.05 -2.47
N LEU A 32 1.28 -19.12 -3.40
CA LEU A 32 0.39 -20.25 -3.61
C LEU A 32 1.10 -21.33 -4.43
N SER A 33 0.70 -22.57 -4.19
CA SER A 33 1.05 -23.77 -4.94
C SER A 33 -0.25 -24.37 -5.45
N MET A 34 -0.47 -24.25 -6.74
CA MET A 34 -1.70 -24.67 -7.41
C MET A 34 -1.46 -25.98 -8.16
N CYS A 35 -2.30 -26.95 -7.90
CA CYS A 35 -2.26 -28.28 -8.49
C CYS A 35 -3.53 -28.50 -9.30
N THR A 36 -3.40 -28.64 -10.61
CA THR A 36 -4.52 -28.92 -11.53
C THR A 36 -4.73 -30.43 -11.75
N SER A 37 -3.69 -31.24 -11.53
CA SER A 37 -3.71 -32.69 -11.66
C SER A 37 -2.85 -33.34 -10.57
N VAL A 38 -3.06 -34.64 -10.36
CA VAL A 38 -2.23 -35.48 -9.48
C VAL A 38 -0.95 -35.87 -10.22
N ASN A 39 0.17 -35.96 -9.49
CA ASN A 39 1.50 -36.30 -10.01
C ASN A 39 2.07 -35.29 -11.05
N SER A 40 1.51 -34.08 -11.12
CA SER A 40 2.06 -32.97 -11.90
C SER A 40 2.95 -32.06 -11.04
N THR A 41 3.72 -31.20 -11.68
CA THR A 41 4.41 -30.10 -11.00
C THR A 41 3.40 -29.05 -10.55
N ALA A 42 3.59 -28.52 -9.34
CA ALA A 42 2.76 -27.44 -8.84
C ALA A 42 3.11 -26.11 -9.52
N ILE A 43 2.08 -25.34 -9.89
CA ILE A 43 2.23 -23.98 -10.38
C ILE A 43 2.36 -23.07 -9.15
N VAL A 44 3.52 -22.42 -9.02
CA VAL A 44 3.76 -21.50 -7.90
C VAL A 44 3.40 -20.08 -8.32
N VAL A 45 2.43 -19.48 -7.64
CA VAL A 45 1.94 -18.12 -7.91
C VAL A 45 2.27 -17.24 -6.72
N ALA A 46 2.92 -16.10 -6.96
CA ALA A 46 3.15 -15.11 -5.91
C ALA A 46 1.83 -14.40 -5.56
N CYS A 47 1.58 -14.24 -4.27
CA CYS A 47 0.51 -13.39 -3.79
C CYS A 47 0.89 -11.93 -3.99
N SER A 48 0.14 -11.26 -4.85
CA SER A 48 0.29 -9.84 -5.13
C SER A 48 -0.56 -9.01 -4.18
N ARG A 49 -0.28 -7.69 -4.17
CA ARG A 49 -1.08 -6.72 -3.41
C ARG A 49 -2.50 -6.64 -3.99
N PRO A 50 -3.54 -6.37 -3.17
CA PRO A 50 -3.52 -5.99 -1.74
C PRO A 50 -3.48 -7.19 -0.76
N THR A 51 -3.41 -8.42 -1.25
CA THR A 51 -3.46 -9.65 -0.46
C THR A 51 -2.14 -10.42 -0.50
N PRO A 52 -1.04 -9.87 0.06
CA PRO A 52 0.30 -10.43 -0.14
C PRO A 52 0.56 -11.71 0.65
N TYR A 53 -0.37 -12.16 1.49
CA TYR A 53 -0.19 -13.32 2.37
C TYR A 53 -0.89 -14.54 1.82
N CYS A 54 -0.25 -15.69 1.82
CA CYS A 54 -0.97 -16.94 1.65
C CYS A 54 -1.64 -17.35 2.97
N HIS A 55 -2.95 -17.51 2.94
CA HIS A 55 -3.75 -18.01 4.04
C HIS A 55 -4.69 -19.10 3.53
N ALA A 56 -4.60 -20.30 4.10
CA ALA A 56 -5.47 -21.43 3.77
C ALA A 56 -5.59 -21.75 2.26
N GLY A 57 -4.48 -21.62 1.51
CA GLY A 57 -4.47 -21.90 0.07
C GLY A 57 -5.10 -20.80 -0.78
N SER A 58 -5.23 -19.58 -0.25
CA SER A 58 -5.65 -18.39 -0.99
C SER A 58 -4.81 -17.18 -0.60
N CYS A 59 -4.70 -16.20 -1.50
CA CYS A 59 -4.08 -14.93 -1.16
C CYS A 59 -5.04 -14.12 -0.26
N SER A 60 -4.51 -13.57 0.81
CA SER A 60 -5.20 -12.87 1.89
C SER A 60 -4.42 -11.63 2.30
N ALA A 61 -5.14 -10.65 2.86
CA ALA A 61 -4.53 -9.50 3.52
C ALA A 61 -3.96 -9.85 4.91
N PHE A 62 -4.20 -11.07 5.41
CA PHE A 62 -3.81 -11.50 6.75
C PHE A 62 -2.79 -12.65 6.70
N PRO A 63 -1.65 -12.54 7.39
CA PRO A 63 -0.74 -13.67 7.57
C PRO A 63 -1.43 -14.75 8.40
N GLY A 64 -1.61 -15.93 7.82
CA GLY A 64 -2.24 -17.07 8.49
C GLY A 64 -1.48 -17.65 9.69
N SER A 65 -0.27 -17.15 9.96
CA SER A 65 0.54 -17.56 11.10
C SER A 65 1.36 -16.39 11.65
N LYS A 66 1.64 -16.41 12.96
CA LYS A 66 2.52 -15.42 13.61
C LYS A 66 3.93 -15.44 13.01
N GLU A 67 4.39 -16.55 12.46
CA GLU A 67 5.69 -16.63 11.79
C GLU A 67 5.69 -15.87 10.46
N CYS A 68 4.62 -15.98 9.67
CA CYS A 68 4.46 -15.19 8.46
C CYS A 68 4.32 -13.68 8.74
N SER A 69 3.89 -13.29 9.95
CA SER A 69 3.87 -11.88 10.36
C SER A 69 5.24 -11.31 10.77
N LYS A 70 6.24 -12.15 11.11
CA LYS A 70 7.56 -11.69 11.56
C LYS A 70 8.43 -11.16 10.42
N ASN A 71 8.26 -11.71 9.21
CA ASN A 71 9.00 -11.29 8.01
C ASN A 71 8.40 -10.07 7.29
N PHE A 72 7.26 -9.56 7.76
CA PHE A 72 6.59 -8.35 7.24
C PHE A 72 6.66 -7.17 8.23
N THR A 73 7.67 -7.17 9.10
CA THR A 73 8.07 -5.95 9.83
C THR A 73 8.77 -4.94 8.91
N SER A 74 9.10 -5.34 7.68
CA SER A 74 9.53 -4.47 6.60
C SER A 74 8.33 -3.74 6.01
N PHE A 75 8.44 -2.41 5.94
CA PHE A 75 7.47 -1.58 5.23
C PHE A 75 7.27 -2.09 3.80
N ALA A 76 6.01 -2.14 3.40
CA ALA A 76 5.58 -2.76 2.16
C ALA A 76 5.24 -1.65 1.14
N CYS A 77 6.04 -1.49 0.09
CA CYS A 77 5.82 -0.45 -0.92
C CYS A 77 4.49 -0.61 -1.66
N PRO A 78 3.71 0.47 -1.84
CA PRO A 78 2.58 0.45 -2.77
C PRO A 78 3.04 0.33 -4.22
N ASP A 79 2.09 0.18 -5.13
CA ASP A 79 2.35 0.02 -6.56
C ASP A 79 2.94 1.27 -7.21
N GLN A 80 2.68 2.44 -6.63
CA GLN A 80 3.23 3.72 -7.07
C GLN A 80 4.55 4.02 -6.36
N ASP A 81 5.59 4.34 -7.13
CA ASP A 81 6.84 4.86 -6.59
C ASP A 81 6.63 6.21 -5.91
N GLY A 82 7.47 6.52 -4.92
CA GLY A 82 7.40 7.78 -4.18
C GLY A 82 7.81 7.66 -2.72
N THR A 83 7.53 8.72 -1.96
CA THR A 83 7.83 8.78 -0.53
C THR A 83 6.56 8.60 0.29
N TYR A 84 6.66 7.80 1.35
CA TYR A 84 5.54 7.34 2.15
C TYR A 84 5.84 7.45 3.64
N PRO A 85 4.87 7.91 4.47
CA PRO A 85 5.02 7.93 5.92
C PRO A 85 4.94 6.51 6.50
N ASP A 86 5.64 6.28 7.61
CA ASP A 86 5.42 5.08 8.44
C ASP A 86 4.11 5.22 9.23
N GLY A 87 3.28 4.17 9.23
CA GLY A 87 1.98 4.19 9.90
C GLY A 87 2.06 4.14 11.45
N LEU A 88 3.20 3.73 12.01
CA LEU A 88 3.40 3.54 13.45
C LEU A 88 4.33 4.59 14.07
N SER A 89 5.27 5.13 13.29
CA SER A 89 6.39 5.96 13.75
C SER A 89 6.48 7.28 12.96
N CYS A 90 6.14 8.41 13.60
CA CYS A 90 6.09 9.70 12.90
C CYS A 90 7.46 10.25 12.45
N ASN A 91 8.56 9.73 12.98
CA ASN A 91 9.92 10.10 12.59
C ASN A 91 10.49 9.16 11.52
N LYS A 92 9.70 8.22 10.99
CA LYS A 92 10.12 7.29 9.94
C LYS A 92 9.34 7.53 8.66
N TYR A 93 10.01 7.27 7.55
CA TYR A 93 9.43 7.33 6.23
C TYR A 93 10.17 6.35 5.30
N HIS A 94 9.56 6.10 4.16
CA HIS A 94 10.00 5.08 3.23
C HIS A 94 10.00 5.65 1.82
N ILE A 95 11.07 5.40 1.08
CA ILE A 95 11.12 5.69 -0.35
C ILE A 95 10.93 4.37 -1.08
N CYS A 96 9.95 4.35 -1.99
CA CYS A 96 9.66 3.21 -2.85
C CYS A 96 10.14 3.48 -4.25
N LEU A 97 10.97 2.58 -4.75
CA LEU A 97 11.47 2.57 -6.13
C LEU A 97 11.36 1.15 -6.68
N ASN A 98 10.60 0.97 -7.76
CA ASN A 98 10.36 -0.34 -8.38
C ASN A 98 9.94 -1.42 -7.36
N GLY A 99 9.02 -1.07 -6.46
CA GLY A 99 8.52 -1.97 -5.40
C GLY A 99 9.50 -2.25 -4.25
N THR A 100 10.71 -1.68 -4.28
CA THR A 100 11.72 -1.83 -3.21
C THR A 100 11.62 -0.68 -2.22
N ALA A 101 11.53 -1.02 -0.92
CA ALA A 101 11.43 -0.05 0.16
C ALA A 101 12.82 0.31 0.74
N TYR A 102 13.13 1.60 0.72
CA TYR A 102 14.28 2.18 1.40
C TYR A 102 13.78 2.91 2.64
N ASN A 103 14.20 2.43 3.82
CA ASN A 103 13.69 2.92 5.11
C ASN A 103 14.58 4.04 5.64
N TYR A 104 13.96 5.14 6.06
CA TYR A 104 14.65 6.29 6.62
C TYR A 104 14.05 6.69 7.96
N THR A 105 14.90 7.26 8.80
CA THR A 105 14.50 7.88 10.06
C THR A 105 14.99 9.32 10.04
N CYS A 106 14.16 10.26 10.48
CA CYS A 106 14.54 11.65 10.59
C CYS A 106 15.72 11.81 11.56
N ALA A 107 16.78 12.47 11.10
CA ALA A 107 18.06 12.53 11.82
C ALA A 107 18.03 13.43 13.06
N VAL A 108 17.19 14.46 13.07
CA VAL A 108 17.13 15.45 14.15
C VAL A 108 16.11 15.02 15.20
N ASN A 109 16.48 15.10 16.48
CA ASN A 109 15.54 14.87 17.57
C ASN A 109 14.34 15.82 17.49
N ASN A 110 13.15 15.32 17.83
CA ASN A 110 11.90 16.08 17.75
C ASN A 110 11.59 16.59 16.31
N SER A 111 11.89 15.77 15.30
CA SER A 111 11.46 15.98 13.92
C SER A 111 10.52 14.86 13.47
N VAL A 112 9.58 15.22 12.61
CA VAL A 112 8.55 14.33 12.04
C VAL A 112 8.57 14.43 10.53
N TYR A 113 8.24 13.35 9.84
CA TYR A 113 8.10 13.38 8.39
C TYR A 113 6.82 14.12 7.98
N SER A 114 6.93 15.02 7.00
CA SER A 114 5.79 15.70 6.39
C SER A 114 5.63 15.26 4.92
N PRO A 115 4.51 14.64 4.52
CA PRO A 115 4.27 14.30 3.12
C PRO A 115 4.16 15.53 2.22
N GLY A 116 3.63 16.64 2.73
CA GLY A 116 3.47 17.88 1.96
C GLY A 116 4.80 18.49 1.49
N THR A 117 5.86 18.35 2.29
CA THR A 117 7.22 18.78 1.92
C THR A 117 8.15 17.63 1.53
N SER A 118 7.64 16.39 1.53
CA SER A 118 8.40 15.15 1.36
C SER A 118 9.71 15.11 2.16
N SER A 119 9.71 15.65 3.39
CA SER A 119 10.93 15.85 4.18
C SER A 119 10.65 15.86 5.67
N CYS A 120 11.72 15.70 6.46
CA CYS A 120 11.66 15.82 7.91
C CYS A 120 11.57 17.30 8.32
N VAL A 121 10.53 17.64 9.07
CA VAL A 121 10.28 18.97 9.62
C VAL A 121 10.35 18.93 11.14
N ARG A 122 10.72 20.05 11.76
CA ARG A 122 10.70 20.16 13.23
C ARG A 122 9.26 20.03 13.73
N GLN A 123 9.05 19.20 14.74
CA GLN A 123 7.74 19.01 15.36
C GLN A 123 7.32 20.30 16.08
N THR A 124 6.10 20.74 15.80
CA THR A 124 5.47 21.93 16.40
C THR A 124 4.00 21.64 16.70
N SER A 125 3.29 22.52 17.41
CA SER A 125 1.85 22.34 17.65
C SER A 125 1.03 22.28 16.34
N LEU A 126 1.50 22.92 15.27
CA LEU A 126 0.86 22.90 13.94
C LEU A 126 1.31 21.74 13.05
N ARG A 127 2.53 21.22 13.25
CA ARG A 127 3.12 20.13 12.47
C ARG A 127 3.40 18.98 13.42
N GLY A 128 2.35 18.22 13.66
CA GLY A 128 2.31 17.16 14.66
C GLY A 128 2.71 15.79 14.12
N CYS A 129 2.75 14.83 15.04
CA CYS A 129 2.89 13.42 14.72
C CYS A 129 1.54 12.88 14.22
N HIS A 130 1.40 12.77 12.90
CA HIS A 130 0.20 12.21 12.28
C HIS A 130 0.32 10.69 12.15
N LYS A 131 -0.69 9.97 12.65
CA LYS A 131 -0.83 8.51 12.51
C LYS A 131 -2.24 8.17 12.03
N PRO A 132 -2.40 7.17 11.16
CA PRO A 132 -3.73 6.69 10.77
C PRO A 132 -4.46 6.10 11.98
N ILE A 133 -5.77 6.34 12.06
CA ILE A 133 -6.62 5.85 13.15
C ILE A 133 -7.38 4.61 12.66
N CYS A 134 -6.91 3.43 13.06
CA CYS A 134 -7.56 2.16 12.73
C CYS A 134 -8.69 1.84 13.72
N ARG A 135 -9.95 1.84 13.25
CA ARG A 135 -11.13 1.61 14.10
C ARG A 135 -11.55 0.14 14.22
N ASN A 136 -11.34 -0.66 13.17
CA ASN A 136 -11.81 -2.04 13.07
C ASN A 136 -10.70 -3.00 12.63
N SER A 137 -10.97 -4.31 12.69
CA SER A 137 -10.05 -5.38 12.29
C SER A 137 -9.67 -5.33 10.81
N VAL A 138 -10.55 -4.86 9.92
CA VAL A 138 -10.25 -4.64 8.50
C VAL A 138 -10.96 -3.37 8.07
N THR A 139 -10.21 -2.31 7.74
CA THR A 139 -10.80 -1.03 7.32
C THR A 139 -9.74 -0.18 6.63
N PHE A 140 -10.18 0.86 5.91
CA PHE A 140 -9.28 1.91 5.45
C PHE A 140 -9.27 3.07 6.44
N ALA A 141 -8.10 3.70 6.62
CA ALA A 141 -7.94 4.90 7.43
C ALA A 141 -7.21 5.97 6.62
N VAL A 142 -7.81 7.15 6.50
CA VAL A 142 -7.15 8.32 5.88
C VAL A 142 -5.95 8.72 6.71
N TYR A 143 -4.83 9.05 6.06
CA TYR A 143 -3.67 9.59 6.75
C TYR A 143 -3.90 11.07 7.11
N PRO A 144 -3.88 11.47 8.40
CA PRO A 144 -4.25 12.83 8.77
C PRO A 144 -3.30 13.93 8.26
N GLY A 145 -2.05 13.57 7.91
CA GLY A 145 -1.07 14.53 7.40
C GLY A 145 -1.18 14.80 5.90
N ASP A 146 -1.94 13.98 5.16
CA ASP A 146 -2.14 14.08 3.71
C ASP A 146 -3.30 13.16 3.30
N HIS A 147 -4.43 13.74 2.90
CA HIS A 147 -5.64 12.98 2.54
C HIS A 147 -5.53 12.25 1.19
N THR A 148 -4.45 12.44 0.42
CA THR A 148 -4.14 11.61 -0.76
C THR A 148 -3.58 10.25 -0.37
N LEU A 149 -3.11 10.12 0.87
CA LEU A 149 -2.59 8.90 1.46
C LEU A 149 -3.62 8.25 2.38
N PHE A 150 -3.69 6.93 2.32
CA PHE A 150 -4.56 6.13 3.18
C PHE A 150 -3.92 4.79 3.50
N PHE A 151 -4.34 4.19 4.60
CA PHE A 151 -3.81 2.94 5.09
C PHE A 151 -4.88 1.86 5.09
N LEU A 152 -4.54 0.67 4.62
CA LEU A 152 -5.26 -0.55 4.96
C LEU A 152 -4.87 -0.94 6.39
N CYS A 153 -5.85 -0.89 7.27
CA CYS A 153 -5.75 -1.35 8.64
C CYS A 153 -6.12 -2.83 8.70
N THR A 154 -5.24 -3.63 9.31
CA THR A 154 -5.52 -5.02 9.66
C THR A 154 -5.25 -5.23 11.15
N ASN A 155 -6.16 -5.90 11.87
CA ASN A 155 -6.04 -6.11 13.32
C ASN A 155 -5.73 -4.82 14.10
N LEU A 156 -6.45 -3.73 13.79
CA LEU A 156 -6.27 -2.40 14.39
C LEU A 156 -4.90 -1.75 14.14
N LYS A 157 -4.10 -2.26 13.18
CA LYS A 157 -2.79 -1.71 12.85
C LYS A 157 -2.69 -1.31 11.38
N PRO A 158 -2.06 -0.18 11.06
CA PRO A 158 -1.78 0.20 9.68
C PRO A 158 -0.78 -0.79 9.09
N THR A 159 -1.17 -1.44 7.99
CA THR A 159 -0.41 -2.57 7.41
C THR A 159 0.14 -2.23 6.03
N LEU A 160 -0.63 -1.49 5.24
CA LEU A 160 -0.24 -1.05 3.90
C LEU A 160 -0.64 0.40 3.71
N VAL A 161 0.28 1.23 3.23
CA VAL A 161 -0.02 2.58 2.76
C VAL A 161 -0.30 2.56 1.28
N LEU A 162 -1.26 3.36 0.84
CA LEU A 162 -1.69 3.53 -0.54
C LEU A 162 -1.81 5.03 -0.84
N ARG A 163 -1.73 5.37 -2.13
CA ARG A 163 -1.83 6.75 -2.61
C ARG A 163 -2.86 6.84 -3.73
N CYS A 164 -3.77 7.79 -3.62
CA CYS A 164 -4.67 8.15 -4.71
C CYS A 164 -3.88 8.84 -5.83
N ALA A 165 -4.35 8.71 -7.07
CA ALA A 165 -3.76 9.42 -8.19
C ALA A 165 -3.75 10.95 -7.95
N LYS A 166 -2.87 11.67 -8.65
CA LYS A 166 -2.79 13.12 -8.55
C LYS A 166 -4.15 13.76 -8.83
N GLY A 167 -4.57 14.68 -7.96
CA GLY A 167 -5.89 15.33 -8.05
C GLY A 167 -7.01 14.59 -7.32
N PHE A 168 -6.72 13.48 -6.63
CA PHE A 168 -7.68 12.73 -5.84
C PHE A 168 -7.29 12.63 -4.37
N ARG A 169 -8.28 12.54 -3.50
CA ARG A 169 -8.15 12.23 -2.07
C ARG A 169 -8.93 10.97 -1.74
N PHE A 170 -8.55 10.26 -0.68
CA PHE A 170 -9.29 9.09 -0.24
C PHE A 170 -10.52 9.51 0.56
N ASP A 171 -11.69 9.02 0.17
CA ASP A 171 -12.90 9.12 0.96
C ASP A 171 -13.13 7.80 1.71
N GLN A 172 -13.10 7.87 3.05
CA GLN A 172 -13.24 6.69 3.90
C GLN A 172 -14.68 6.17 3.96
N GLY A 173 -15.69 7.03 3.76
CA GLY A 173 -17.10 6.61 3.78
C GLY A 173 -17.48 5.86 2.49
N LEU A 174 -16.93 6.29 1.37
CA LEU A 174 -17.13 5.66 0.06
C LEU A 174 -16.07 4.59 -0.27
N GLU A 175 -15.06 4.43 0.59
CA GLU A 175 -13.90 3.54 0.43
C GLU A 175 -13.23 3.64 -0.95
N ARG A 176 -13.14 4.85 -1.51
CA ARG A 176 -12.55 5.09 -2.84
C ARG A 176 -11.87 6.44 -2.95
N CYS A 177 -10.98 6.57 -3.92
CA CYS A 177 -10.41 7.86 -4.30
C CYS A 177 -11.48 8.71 -5.01
N VAL A 178 -11.71 9.91 -4.47
CA VAL A 178 -12.61 10.93 -5.01
C VAL A 178 -11.79 12.16 -5.39
N ILE A 179 -12.33 13.03 -6.25
CA ILE A 179 -11.63 14.24 -6.67
C ILE A 179 -11.30 15.10 -5.45
N ASN A 180 -10.07 15.62 -5.43
CA ASN A 180 -9.60 16.50 -4.38
C ASN A 180 -9.85 17.96 -4.78
N CYS A 181 -11.02 18.48 -4.41
CA CYS A 181 -11.28 19.91 -4.51
C CYS A 181 -10.50 20.66 -3.42
N VAL A 182 -9.49 21.43 -3.81
CA VAL A 182 -8.72 22.29 -2.89
C VAL A 182 -9.31 23.71 -2.86
N GLU A 183 -9.81 24.19 -3.99
CA GLU A 183 -10.39 25.53 -4.18
C GLU A 183 -11.78 25.41 -4.84
N GLU A 184 -12.55 26.50 -4.85
CA GLU A 184 -13.80 26.57 -5.63
C GLU A 184 -13.50 26.79 -7.11
N GLY A 185 -14.45 26.39 -7.96
CA GLY A 185 -14.40 26.59 -9.39
C GLY A 185 -13.97 25.36 -10.17
N ARG A 186 -13.57 25.58 -11.43
CA ARG A 186 -13.41 24.51 -12.41
C ARG A 186 -12.01 23.93 -12.36
N VAL A 187 -11.93 22.64 -12.06
CA VAL A 187 -10.70 21.86 -12.16
C VAL A 187 -10.74 20.96 -13.39
N VAL A 188 -9.58 20.75 -14.03
CA VAL A 188 -9.48 19.84 -15.18
C VAL A 188 -9.87 18.43 -14.73
N ASP A 189 -10.76 17.76 -15.48
CA ASP A 189 -11.15 16.37 -15.18
C ASP A 189 -9.92 15.45 -15.31
N PRO A 190 -9.41 14.87 -14.20
CA PRO A 190 -8.24 14.00 -14.25
C PRO A 190 -8.49 12.68 -14.99
N MET A 191 -9.76 12.29 -15.14
CA MET A 191 -10.21 11.07 -15.82
C MET A 191 -10.94 11.37 -17.13
N GLY A 192 -11.03 12.64 -17.51
CA GLY A 192 -11.82 13.11 -18.64
C GLY A 192 -11.05 13.10 -19.96
N GLU A 193 -11.76 12.82 -21.05
CA GLU A 193 -11.29 13.17 -22.39
C GLU A 193 -11.21 14.70 -22.53
N GLN A 194 -10.41 15.19 -23.50
CA GLN A 194 -10.25 16.62 -23.76
C GLN A 194 -11.61 17.34 -23.76
N LYS A 195 -11.71 18.44 -23.00
CA LYS A 195 -12.89 19.34 -22.82
C LYS A 195 -13.92 18.93 -21.75
N THR A 196 -13.53 18.18 -20.72
CA THR A 196 -14.36 18.02 -19.50
C THR A 196 -13.70 18.69 -18.30
N PHE A 197 -14.51 19.31 -17.44
CA PHE A 197 -14.06 19.93 -16.19
C PHE A 197 -14.96 19.45 -15.06
N ILE A 198 -14.44 19.51 -13.84
CA ILE A 198 -15.22 19.27 -12.63
C ILE A 198 -15.39 20.62 -11.96
N GLU A 199 -16.62 20.97 -11.62
CA GLU A 199 -16.90 22.14 -10.80
C GLU A 199 -16.82 21.74 -9.33
N CYS A 200 -16.01 22.45 -8.58
CA CYS A 200 -15.82 22.28 -7.15
C CYS A 200 -16.56 23.42 -6.44
N ASP A 201 -17.60 23.09 -5.68
CA ASP A 201 -18.40 24.09 -4.95
C ASP A 201 -18.38 23.85 -3.45
N PHE A 202 -18.38 24.92 -2.65
CA PHE A 202 -18.65 24.81 -1.22
C PHE A 202 -20.15 24.71 -0.96
N LEU A 203 -20.61 23.52 -0.55
CA LEU A 203 -21.98 23.40 -0.04
C LEU A 203 -22.06 24.02 1.36
N ARG A 204 -22.63 25.24 1.43
CA ARG A 204 -22.89 25.94 2.70
C ARG A 204 -23.98 25.30 3.56
N LEU A 205 -24.63 24.24 3.08
CA LEU A 205 -25.81 23.64 3.70
C LEU A 205 -25.50 22.52 4.70
N GLN A 206 -24.25 22.04 4.78
CA GLN A 206 -23.80 21.10 5.81
C GLN A 206 -22.69 21.74 6.62
N PHE A 207 -22.87 21.83 7.94
CA PHE A 207 -21.79 22.12 8.88
C PHE A 207 -21.20 20.78 9.34
N PRO A 208 -19.90 20.50 9.14
CA PRO A 208 -18.86 21.39 8.60
C PRO A 208 -18.91 21.55 7.07
N LEU A 209 -18.49 22.73 6.57
CA LEU A 209 -18.38 23.05 5.14
C LEU A 209 -17.71 21.90 4.36
N SER A 210 -18.47 21.22 3.50
CA SER A 210 -17.95 20.23 2.56
C SER A 210 -17.71 20.87 1.19
N LYS A 211 -16.67 20.41 0.50
CA LYS A 211 -16.50 20.66 -0.93
C LYS A 211 -17.05 19.47 -1.67
N GLU A 212 -18.12 19.68 -2.44
CA GLU A 212 -18.66 18.66 -3.32
C GLU A 212 -18.03 18.82 -4.71
N CYS A 213 -17.95 17.72 -5.46
CA CYS A 213 -17.48 17.70 -6.83
C CYS A 213 -18.66 17.37 -7.74
N GLU A 214 -19.04 18.25 -8.64
CA GLU A 214 -20.04 17.97 -9.68
C GLU A 214 -19.36 17.92 -11.05
N LYS A 215 -19.60 16.86 -11.81
CA LYS A 215 -18.98 16.66 -13.12
C LYS A 215 -19.83 17.32 -14.18
N GLU A 216 -19.29 18.35 -14.82
CA GLU A 216 -19.96 19.05 -15.91
C GLU A 216 -19.24 18.84 -17.25
N ARG A 217 -20.01 18.84 -18.34
CA ARG A 217 -19.49 18.73 -19.70
C ARG A 217 -19.51 20.12 -20.33
N VAL A 218 -18.41 20.56 -20.93
CA VAL A 218 -18.45 21.73 -21.82
C VAL A 218 -19.30 21.34 -23.03
N VAL A 219 -20.42 22.03 -23.24
CA VAL A 219 -21.24 21.93 -24.46
C VAL A 219 -20.47 22.48 -25.65
#